data_AF-D0BLI7-F1
#
_entry.id   AF-D0BLI7-F1
#
_cell.length_a   1.000
_cell.length_b   1.000
_cell.length_c   1.000
_cell.angle_alpha   90.00
_cell.angle_beta   90.00
_cell.angle_gamma   90.00
#
_symmetry.space_group_name_H-M   'P 1'
#
loop_
_entity.id
_entity.type
_entity.pdbx_description
1 polymer ?
#
loop_
_entity_poly.entity_id
_entity_poly.type
_entity_poly.pdbx_seq_one_letter_code
_entity_poly.pdbx_strand_id
1 'polypeptide(L)' 'MASMMSAATLLGIDSLPIEGFNREKVESYLKEKGFLNTDEFGVSVMASFGYRDQEITPKVRWNKEAIYEVIE' A
#
# COMPACT_ATOMS: atom_id res chain seq x y z
N MET A 1 -0.21 -6.60 -2.52
CA MET A 1 0.54 -5.36 -2.32
C MET A 1 1.96 -5.60 -1.79
N ALA A 2 2.16 -6.20 -0.62
CA ALA A 2 3.48 -6.35 0.00
C ALA A 2 4.56 -6.95 -0.93
N SER A 3 4.26 -8.07 -1.60
CA SER A 3 5.21 -8.69 -2.54
C SER A 3 5.61 -7.77 -3.71
N MET A 4 4.69 -6.93 -4.21
CA MET A 4 4.98 -5.97 -5.28
C MET A 4 5.95 -4.88 -4.80
N MET A 5 5.76 -4.36 -3.59
CA MET A 5 6.65 -3.34 -3.01
C MET A 5 8.03 -3.89 -2.69
N SER A 6 8.11 -5.13 -2.18
CA SER A 6 9.38 -5.81 -1.96
C SER A 6 10.13 -6.04 -3.29
N ALA A 7 9.43 -6.46 -4.33
CA ALA A 7 10.02 -6.61 -5.67
C ALA A 7 10.48 -5.27 -6.25
N ALA A 8 9.68 -4.20 -6.10
CA ALA A 8 10.07 -2.86 -6.51
C ALA A 8 11.38 -2.41 -5.84
N THR A 9 11.53 -2.67 -4.53
CA THR A 9 12.76 -2.35 -3.79
C THR A 9 13.99 -3.09 -4.38
N LEU A 10 13.85 -4.36 -4.75
CA LEU A 10 14.91 -5.13 -5.40
C LEU A 10 15.32 -4.56 -6.77
N LEU A 11 14.40 -3.85 -7.43
CA LEU A 11 14.61 -3.18 -8.71
C LEU A 11 15.05 -1.71 -8.55
N GLY A 12 15.27 -1.22 -7.32
CA GLY A 12 15.62 0.18 -7.07
C GLY A 12 14.47 1.16 -7.25
N ILE A 13 13.23 0.68 -7.23
CA ILE A 13 11.99 1.47 -7.35
C ILE A 13 11.42 1.69 -5.95
N ASP A 14 11.12 2.95 -5.61
CA ASP A 14 10.44 3.32 -4.39
C ASP A 14 8.92 3.08 -4.53
N SER A 15 8.27 2.78 -3.41
CA SER A 15 6.81 2.59 -3.38
C SER A 15 6.18 3.10 -2.10
N LEU A 16 4.91 3.49 -2.18
CA LEU A 16 4.12 4.00 -1.06
C LEU A 16 2.75 3.31 -1.03
N PRO A 17 2.37 2.63 0.08
CA PRO A 17 1.02 2.10 0.26
C PRO A 17 0.08 3.25 0.67
N ILE A 18 -1.15 3.26 0.13
CA ILE A 18 -2.11 4.35 0.29
C ILE A 18 -3.49 3.79 0.64
N GLU A 19 -3.96 4.13 1.84
CA GLU A 19 -5.35 3.90 2.31
C GLU A 19 -6.13 5.22 2.51
N GLY A 20 -5.44 6.37 2.40
CA GLY A 20 -5.98 7.70 2.66
C GLY A 20 -6.91 8.24 1.57
N PHE A 21 -7.92 7.46 1.16
CA PHE A 21 -8.92 7.85 0.18
C PHE A 21 -10.34 7.56 0.69
N ASN A 22 -11.34 8.30 0.20
CA ASN A 22 -12.73 7.97 0.46
C ASN A 22 -13.15 6.82 -0.47
N ARG A 23 -13.29 5.61 0.09
CA ARG A 23 -13.58 4.40 -0.68
C ARG A 23 -14.86 4.50 -1.51
N GLU A 24 -15.95 5.00 -0.94
CA GLU A 24 -17.24 5.13 -1.63
C GLU A 24 -17.13 6.06 -2.86
N LYS A 25 -16.45 7.20 -2.70
CA LYS A 25 -16.22 8.14 -3.81
C LYS A 25 -15.34 7.54 -4.90
N VAL A 26 -14.28 6.81 -4.53
CA VAL A 26 -13.39 6.15 -5.50
C VAL A 26 -14.11 5.04 -6.24
N GLU A 27 -14.83 4.17 -5.54
CA GLU A 27 -15.60 3.07 -6.14
C GLU A 27 -16.67 3.60 -7.09
N SER A 28 -17.40 4.63 -6.68
CA SER A 28 -18.39 5.31 -7.53
C SER A 28 -17.76 5.87 -8.79
N TYR A 29 -16.61 6.55 -8.65
CA TYR A 29 -15.86 7.09 -9.80
C TYR A 29 -15.39 5.99 -10.75
N LEU A 30 -14.78 4.91 -10.23
CA LEU A 30 -14.30 3.81 -11.06
C LEU A 30 -15.44 3.03 -11.73
N LYS A 31 -16.59 2.88 -11.06
CA LYS A 31 -17.81 2.30 -11.63
C LYS A 31 -18.36 3.15 -12.77
N GLU A 32 -18.46 4.47 -12.58
CA GLU A 32 -18.89 5.41 -13.63
C GLU A 32 -18.01 5.32 -14.88
N LYS A 33 -16.69 5.14 -14.69
CA LYS A 33 -15.73 4.97 -15.78
C LYS A 33 -15.67 3.55 -16.36
N GLY A 34 -16.42 2.60 -15.81
CA GLY A 34 -16.46 1.22 -16.28
C GLY A 34 -15.22 0.39 -15.92
N PHE A 35 -14.38 0.85 -14.98
CA PHE A 35 -13.18 0.12 -14.53
C PHE A 35 -13.43 -0.80 -13.34
N LEU A 36 -14.58 -0.70 -12.68
CA LEU A 36 -14.93 -1.49 -11.51
C LEU A 36 -16.40 -1.92 -11.55
N ASN A 37 -16.65 -3.22 -11.45
CA ASN A 37 -17.96 -3.75 -11.12
C ASN A 37 -18.09 -3.90 -9.60
N THR A 38 -18.87 -3.04 -8.97
CA THR A 38 -19.08 -3.02 -7.51
C THR A 38 -19.89 -4.19 -6.97
N ASP A 39 -20.59 -4.92 -7.85
CA ASP A 39 -21.39 -6.07 -7.44
C ASP A 39 -20.48 -7.31 -7.22
N GLU A 40 -19.28 -7.28 -7.81
CA GLU A 40 -18.26 -8.35 -7.72
C GLU A 40 -17.05 -7.95 -6.87
N PHE A 41 -16.62 -6.68 -6.96
CA PHE A 41 -15.37 -6.21 -6.36
C PHE A 41 -15.51 -4.86 -5.66
N GLY A 42 -14.67 -4.64 -4.65
CA GLY A 42 -14.45 -3.34 -4.02
C GLY A 42 -12.98 -2.90 -4.12
N VAL A 43 -12.74 -1.61 -3.97
CA VAL A 43 -11.38 -1.08 -3.88
C VAL A 43 -10.81 -1.45 -2.51
N SER A 44 -9.76 -2.26 -2.52
CA SER A 44 -9.08 -2.71 -1.30
C SER A 44 -8.06 -1.68 -0.80
N VAL A 45 -7.03 -1.40 -1.60
CA VAL A 45 -5.91 -0.52 -1.25
C VAL A 45 -5.24 -0.01 -2.54
N MET A 46 -4.47 1.06 -2.45
CA MET A 46 -3.67 1.58 -3.56
C MET A 46 -2.18 1.58 -3.21
N ALA A 47 -1.33 1.61 -4.24
CA ALA A 47 0.10 1.85 -4.06
C ALA A 47 0.64 2.68 -5.23
N SER A 48 1.54 3.62 -4.94
CA SER A 48 2.33 4.30 -5.97
C SER A 48 3.71 3.66 -6.09
N PHE A 49 4.30 3.74 -7.28
CA PHE A 49 5.64 3.25 -7.60
C PHE A 49 6.37 4.32 -8.41
N GLY A 50 7.65 4.55 -8.12
CA GLY A 50 8.44 5.57 -8.79
C GLY A 50 9.86 5.68 -8.23
N TYR A 51 10.55 6.76 -8.53
CA TYR A 51 11.87 7.06 -7.98
C TYR A 51 11.77 8.24 -7.03
N ARG A 52 12.34 8.13 -5.82
CA ARG A 52 12.31 9.19 -4.82
C ARG A 52 13.06 10.45 -5.29
N ASP A 53 12.53 11.61 -4.90
CA ASP A 53 13.17 12.93 -5.06
C ASP A 53 13.65 13.50 -3.71
N GLN A 54 13.82 12.61 -2.72
CA GLN A 54 14.26 12.96 -1.37
C GLN A 54 15.01 11.77 -0.73
N GLU A 55 15.74 12.04 0.34
CA GLU A 55 16.40 11.01 1.13
C GLU A 55 15.42 10.01 1.75
N ILE A 56 15.88 8.77 1.95
CA ILE A 56 15.06 7.72 2.56
C ILE A 56 14.78 8.08 4.03
N THR A 57 13.50 8.17 4.40
CA THR A 57 13.10 8.38 5.79
C THR A 57 13.60 7.21 6.67
N PRO A 58 14.33 7.49 7.77
CA PRO A 58 14.78 6.47 8.71
C PRO A 58 13.62 5.64 9.28
N LYS A 59 13.88 4.36 9.55
CA LYS A 59 12.88 3.45 10.11
C LYS A 59 12.65 3.77 11.59
N VAL A 60 11.39 3.92 11.97
CA VAL A 60 10.94 4.01 13.38
C VAL A 60 9.94 2.90 13.63
N ARG A 61 10.23 2.00 14.57
CA ARG A 61 9.39 0.87 14.96
C ARG A 61 9.49 0.68 16.47
N TRP A 62 8.50 0.01 17.05
CA TRP A 62 8.61 -0.47 18.43
C TRP A 62 9.81 -1.40 18.58
N ASN A 63 10.38 -1.45 19.80
CA ASN A 63 11.39 -2.44 20.15
C ASN A 63 10.81 -3.86 19.94
N LYS A 64 11.68 -4.83 19.63
CA LYS A 64 11.26 -6.19 19.26
C LYS A 64 10.42 -6.83 20.35
N GLU A 65 10.80 -6.63 21.61
CA GLU A 65 10.14 -7.20 22.79
C GLU A 65 8.69 -6.72 22.95
N ALA A 66 8.33 -5.58 22.34
CA ALA A 66 6.96 -5.07 22.38
C ALA A 66 6.04 -5.70 21.31
N ILE A 67 6.60 -6.40 20.32
CA ILE A 67 5.84 -6.93 19.17
C ILE A 67 6.13 -8.40 18.84
N TYR A 68 6.96 -9.08 19.64
CA TYR A 68 7.38 -10.45 19.44
C TYR A 68 7.56 -11.18 20.78
N GLU A 69 6.95 -12.35 20.91
CA GLU A 69 6.99 -13.21 22.08
C GLU A 69 7.20 -14.67 21.65
N VAL A 70 7.96 -15.45 22.44
CA VAL A 70 8.13 -16.89 22.25
C VAL A 70 7.37 -17.61 23.34
N ILE A 71 6.50 -18.56 22.95
CA ILE A 71 5.78 -19.43 23.88
C ILE A 71 6.46 -20.81 23.82
N GLU A 72 6.88 -21.30 24.98
CA GLU A 72 7.47 -22.63 25.17
C GLU A 72 6.42 -23.74 25.18
#